data_AF-A0A3V7KFZ0-F1
#
_entry.id   AF-A0A3V7KFZ0-F1
#
_cell.length_a   1.000
_cell.length_b   1.000
_cell.length_c   1.000
_cell.angle_alpha   90.00
_cell.angle_beta   90.00
_cell.angle_gamma   90.00
#
_symmetry.space_group_name_H-M   'P 1'
#
loop_
_entity.id
_entity.type
_entity.pdbx_description
1 polymer ?
#
loop_
_entity_poly.entity_id
_entity_poly.type
_entity_poly.pdbx_seq_one_letter_code
_entity_poly.pdbx_strand_id
1 'polypeptide(L)' 'MANVPAKPRNTKGEPPSQADTEHGFNPTRKSADGRKAQLNLYIDMELKREFRSIAAANDMKHGELFEAYQEFWKKHH' A
#
# COMPACT_ATOMS: atom_id res chain seq x y z
N MET A 1 16.92 29.36 -38.98
CA MET A 1 17.00 27.89 -38.92
C MET A 1 15.66 27.38 -38.41
N ALA A 2 14.93 26.59 -39.18
CA ALA A 2 13.59 26.13 -38.79
C ALA A 2 13.69 25.13 -37.63
N ASN A 3 12.97 25.39 -36.54
CA ASN A 3 12.92 24.55 -35.35
C ASN A 3 12.01 23.34 -35.63
N VAL A 4 12.58 22.19 -35.96
CA VAL A 4 11.82 20.96 -36.22
C VAL A 4 11.63 20.22 -34.89
N PRO A 5 10.39 19.98 -34.43
CA PRO A 5 10.15 19.23 -33.19
C PRO A 5 10.62 17.78 -33.35
N ALA A 6 11.38 17.30 -32.36
CA ALA A 6 11.90 15.94 -32.34
C ALA A 6 10.77 14.90 -32.39
N LYS A 7 10.94 13.88 -33.22
CA LYS A 7 9.96 12.80 -33.41
C LYS A 7 9.79 12.00 -32.10
N PRO A 8 8.56 11.58 -31.72
CA PRO A 8 8.35 10.79 -30.51
C PRO A 8 9.16 9.48 -30.55
N ARG A 9 9.83 9.15 -29.44
CA ARG A 9 10.61 7.92 -29.29
C ARG A 9 9.69 6.71 -29.41
N ASN A 10 10.01 5.78 -30.32
CA ASN A 10 9.30 4.52 -30.47
C ASN A 10 9.80 3.53 -29.41
N THR A 11 9.00 3.29 -28.37
CA THR A 11 9.36 2.48 -27.20
C THR A 11 9.04 0.98 -27.36
N LYS A 12 8.63 0.55 -28.56
CA LYS A 12 8.23 -0.85 -28.79
C LYS A 12 9.44 -1.78 -28.75
N GLY A 13 9.55 -2.57 -27.68
CA GLY A 13 10.61 -3.57 -27.50
C GLY A 13 11.81 -3.09 -26.67
N GLU A 14 11.81 -1.84 -26.22
CA GLU A 14 12.79 -1.38 -25.22
C GLU A 14 12.39 -1.95 -23.84
N PRO A 15 13.35 -2.48 -23.05
CA PRO A 15 13.06 -2.86 -21.68
C PRO A 15 12.57 -1.63 -20.89
N PRO A 16 11.56 -1.79 -20.01
CA PRO A 16 11.00 -0.68 -19.25
C PRO A 16 12.10 0.05 -18.47
N SER A 17 12.09 1.38 -18.52
CA SER A 17 13.04 2.20 -17.79
C SER A 17 12.80 2.07 -16.28
N GLN A 18 13.81 2.40 -15.47
CA GLN A 18 13.67 2.32 -14.01
C GLN A 18 12.52 3.18 -13.47
N ALA A 19 12.18 4.29 -14.16
CA ALA A 19 11.03 5.13 -13.89
C ALA A 19 9.70 4.43 -14.21
N ASP A 20 9.65 3.59 -15.25
CA ASP A 20 8.47 2.74 -15.54
C ASP A 20 8.27 1.66 -14.46
N THR A 21 9.34 1.26 -13.79
CA THR A 21 9.35 0.27 -12.71
C THR A 21 9.12 0.88 -11.31
N GLU A 22 9.10 2.20 -11.16
CA GLU A 22 8.86 2.86 -9.86
C GLU A 22 7.45 2.60 -9.30
N HIS A 23 6.50 2.26 -10.18
CA HIS A 23 5.16 1.83 -9.79
C HIS A 23 5.07 0.37 -9.35
N GLY A 24 6.17 -0.38 -9.42
CA GLY A 24 6.27 -1.73 -8.87
C GLY A 24 6.26 -1.70 -7.34
N PHE A 25 5.17 -2.14 -6.73
CA PHE A 25 5.04 -2.29 -5.28
C PHE A 25 6.16 -3.19 -4.75
N ASN A 26 7.16 -2.59 -4.09
CA ASN A 26 8.20 -3.32 -3.37
C ASN A 26 7.93 -3.22 -1.85
N PRO A 27 7.38 -4.28 -1.22
CA PRO A 27 7.04 -4.28 0.20
C PRO A 27 8.26 -4.19 1.14
N THR A 28 9.49 -4.31 0.62
CA THR A 28 10.71 -4.20 1.42
C THR A 28 11.30 -2.79 1.47
N ARG A 29 10.76 -1.82 0.71
CA ARG A 29 11.20 -0.43 0.83
C ARG A 29 10.61 0.18 2.10
N LYS A 30 11.47 0.68 2.98
CA LYS A 30 11.05 1.54 4.10
C LYS A 30 10.35 2.77 3.51
N SER A 31 9.08 2.95 3.82
CA SER A 31 8.33 4.16 3.44
C SER A 31 9.01 5.36 4.10
N ALA A 32 9.54 6.28 3.30
CA ALA A 32 10.36 7.40 3.79
C ALA A 32 9.54 8.50 4.49
N ASP A 33 8.23 8.54 4.29
CA ASP A 33 7.43 9.76 4.54
C ASP A 33 6.34 9.63 5.62
N GLY A 34 6.44 8.68 6.55
CA GLY A 34 5.41 8.48 7.59
C GLY A 34 4.02 8.11 7.02
N ARG A 35 3.93 7.79 5.73
CA ARG A 35 2.70 7.39 5.06
C ARG A 35 2.32 5.98 5.50
N LYS A 36 1.04 5.77 5.80
CA LYS A 36 0.48 4.45 6.09
C LYS A 36 0.77 3.51 4.91
N ALA A 37 1.41 2.38 5.19
CA ALA A 37 1.67 1.35 4.20
C ALA A 37 0.40 0.54 3.95
N GLN A 38 0.16 0.15 2.70
CA GLN A 38 -0.90 -0.79 2.38
C GLN A 38 -0.49 -2.19 2.84
N LEU A 39 -1.26 -2.77 3.75
CA LEU A 39 -1.09 -4.13 4.22
C LEU A 39 -2.06 -5.04 3.45
N ASN A 40 -1.54 -5.81 2.49
CA ASN A 40 -2.32 -6.78 1.74
C ASN A 40 -2.43 -8.08 2.55
N LEU A 41 -3.60 -8.34 3.13
CA LEU A 41 -3.89 -9.55 3.90
C LEU A 41 -5.01 -10.34 3.26
N TYR A 42 -4.83 -11.65 3.24
CA TYR A 42 -5.91 -12.60 3.07
C TYR A 42 -6.30 -13.12 4.45
N ILE A 43 -7.55 -12.92 4.83
CA ILE A 43 -8.11 -13.39 6.10
C ILE A 43 -9.40 -14.15 5.82
N ASP A 44 -9.77 -15.00 6.77
CA ASP A 44 -11.05 -15.69 6.74
C ASP A 44 -12.23 -14.70 6.72
N MET A 45 -13.32 -15.09 6.07
CA MET A 45 -14.52 -14.27 5.94
C MET A 45 -15.25 -14.07 7.26
N GLU A 46 -15.24 -15.05 8.16
CA GLU A 46 -15.80 -14.92 9.51
C GLU A 46 -14.98 -13.93 10.33
N LEU A 47 -13.66 -14.08 10.33
CA LEU A 47 -12.76 -13.13 11.01
C LEU A 47 -12.94 -11.71 10.49
N LYS A 48 -13.11 -11.53 9.17
CA LYS A 48 -13.38 -10.22 8.57
C LYS A 48 -14.70 -9.62 9.05
N ARG A 49 -15.74 -10.45 9.24
CA ARG A 49 -17.05 -10.00 9.75
C ARG A 49 -16.95 -9.59 11.22
N GLU A 50 -16.33 -10.40 12.04
CA GLU A 50 -16.11 -10.09 13.46
C GLU A 50 -15.33 -8.80 13.63
N PHE A 51 -14.21 -8.66 12.90
CA PHE A 51 -13.40 -7.45 12.92
C PHE A 51 -14.18 -6.19 12.54
N ARG A 52 -15.06 -6.30 11.53
CA ARG A 52 -15.99 -5.21 11.15
C ARG A 52 -16.99 -4.88 12.25
N SER A 53 -17.60 -5.89 12.85
CA SER A 53 -18.57 -5.71 13.93
C SER A 53 -17.95 -5.05 15.16
N ILE A 54 -16.74 -5.46 15.54
CA ILE A 54 -16.00 -4.87 16.66
C ILE A 54 -15.63 -3.41 16.35
N ALA A 55 -15.16 -3.13 15.14
CA ALA A 55 -14.84 -1.76 14.73
C ALA A 55 -16.09 -0.86 14.81
N ALA A 56 -17.23 -1.33 14.30
CA ALA A 56 -18.49 -0.59 14.35
C ALA A 56 -19.01 -0.39 15.78
N ALA A 57 -18.90 -1.41 16.64
CA ALA A 57 -19.35 -1.33 18.03
C ALA A 57 -18.54 -0.33 18.87
N ASN A 58 -17.31 -0.04 18.49
CA ASN A 58 -16.41 0.87 19.19
C ASN A 58 -16.25 2.23 18.47
N ASP A 59 -17.02 2.48 17.40
CA ASP A 59 -16.92 3.66 16.54
C ASP A 59 -15.49 3.92 16.01
N MET A 60 -14.81 2.85 15.61
CA MET A 60 -13.41 2.88 15.14
C MET A 60 -13.31 2.53 13.66
N LYS A 61 -12.30 3.10 13.00
CA LYS A 61 -11.87 2.63 11.69
C LYS A 61 -11.09 1.33 11.83
N HIS A 62 -11.14 0.49 10.80
CA HIS A 62 -10.41 -0.78 10.73
C HIS A 62 -8.92 -0.66 11.08
N GLY A 63 -8.26 0.40 10.59
CA GLY A 63 -6.85 0.64 10.89
C GLY A 63 -6.59 0.97 12.37
N GLU A 64 -7.47 1.74 12.99
CA GLU A 64 -7.37 2.13 14.41
C GLU A 64 -7.58 0.92 15.32
N LEU A 65 -8.56 0.06 14.98
CA LEU A 65 -8.76 -1.21 15.68
C LEU A 65 -7.53 -2.11 15.57
N PHE A 66 -6.89 -2.16 14.39
CA PHE A 66 -5.68 -2.96 14.19
C PHE A 66 -4.48 -2.43 15.00
N GLU A 67 -4.31 -1.10 15.04
CA GLU A 67 -3.31 -0.44 15.89
C GLU A 67 -3.55 -0.75 17.38
N ALA A 68 -4.80 -0.68 17.85
CA ALA A 68 -5.17 -1.03 19.23
C ALA A 68 -4.89 -2.51 19.58
N TYR A 69 -5.20 -3.44 18.67
CA TYR A 69 -4.83 -4.85 18.84
C TYR A 69 -3.32 -5.04 18.97
N GLN A 70 -2.53 -4.32 18.17
CA GLN A 70 -1.08 -4.39 18.22
C GLN A 70 -0.52 -3.85 19.54
N GLU A 71 -1.06 -2.74 20.04
CA GLU A 71 -0.68 -2.18 21.34
C GLU A 71 -1.03 -3.13 22.49
N PHE A 72 -2.21 -3.74 22.45
CA PHE A 72 -2.61 -4.76 23.42
C PHE A 72 -1.62 -5.93 23.42
N TRP A 73 -1.31 -6.47 22.24
CA TRP A 73 -0.37 -7.59 22.11
C TRP A 73 1.00 -7.27 22.73
N LYS A 74 1.57 -6.09 22.44
CA LYS A 74 2.86 -5.62 23.00
C LYS A 74 2.86 -5.40 24.51
N LYS A 75 1.69 -5.18 25.12
CA LYS A 75 1.58 -4.99 26.59
C LYS A 75 1.52 -6.32 27.33
N HIS A 76 1.09 -7.38 26.66
CA HIS A 76 0.83 -8.68 27.27
C HIS A 76 1.80 -9.78 26.82
N HIS A 77 2.73 -9.46 25.92
CA HIS A 77 3.86 -10.28 25.46
C HIS A 77 5.10 -9.40 25.35
#